data_AF-A0A356T2K1-F1
#
_entry.id   AF-A0A356T2K1-F1
#
_cell.length_a   1.000
_cell.length_b   1.000
_cell.length_c   1.000
_cell.angle_alpha   90.00
_cell.angle_beta   90.00
_cell.angle_gamma   90.00
#
_symmetry.space_group_name_H-M   'P 1'
#
loop_
_entity.id
_entity.type
_entity.pdbx_description
1 polymer ?
#
loop_
_entity_poly.entity_id
_entity_poly.type
_entity_poly.pdbx_seq_one_letter_code
_entity_poly.pdbx_strand_id
1 'polypeptide(L)'
;MILRDPVHGLVAFEGDAERVVMTLLATREVQRLRRVRQLGLTSYVFPGAEHSRFAHAIGAAHVMVRLQGHIEGRAHALPEEERLDDQARREAIAAALLHDLGHGPFSHLFEEVLPDGRAHESWTVDVIRDPGTEVHAALEGLGAGTAERVASLLVGDHRVPWLGRTISGKLDVDRCDYLLRDSHMTGVRYGLYDLDWLLRALCFAALPSGEHVLAIEGRKGLPPIEGFFLARHFMYQQVYHHKATRAAECLIRAMFRRLAELIQEGAAPPDTPAAVRAAVLGEPLDVGAYLELDDPMLMSCFASWERADDPILADFAGRLRHRRLPKTIPLPDRVDDHPIWAEARRRAEEVAAAHGLRPELSVWLDLPEDAPYEEPAGDDPDGLWVTVSHRPLARLGEMSFLLRQLRNQTIVRPRLVFVEELREDIERAVQGVLP
;
A
#
# COMPACT_ATOMS: atom_id res chain seq x y z
N MET A 1 19.46 10.82 16.90
CA MET A 1 18.17 11.50 16.62
C MET A 1 17.08 10.75 17.36
N ILE A 2 16.22 11.46 18.11
CA ILE A 2 15.14 10.85 18.89
C ILE A 2 13.81 11.50 18.52
N LEU A 3 12.80 10.67 18.25
CA LEU A 3 11.43 11.07 17.93
C LEU A 3 10.44 10.36 18.83
N ARG A 4 9.31 11.03 19.10
CA ARG A 4 8.13 10.39 19.69
C ARG A 4 7.26 9.87 18.55
N ASP A 5 6.96 8.58 18.60
CA ASP A 5 6.05 7.91 17.69
C ASP A 5 4.96 7.20 18.51
N PRO A 6 3.68 7.36 18.18
CA PRO A 6 2.60 6.78 18.98
C PRO A 6 2.49 5.25 18.89
N VAL A 7 3.12 4.64 17.87
CA VAL A 7 3.09 3.20 17.61
C VAL A 7 4.31 2.53 18.26
N HIS A 8 5.50 3.08 18.00
CA HIS A 8 6.79 2.51 18.45
C HIS A 8 7.32 3.15 19.74
N GLY A 9 6.63 4.16 20.28
CA GLY A 9 7.02 4.87 21.50
C GLY A 9 8.17 5.84 21.27
N LEU A 10 9.38 5.44 21.67
CA LEU A 10 10.58 6.25 21.46
C LEU A 10 11.36 5.67 20.27
N VAL A 11 11.32 6.37 19.14
CA VAL A 11 12.13 6.03 17.97
C VAL A 11 13.47 6.73 18.11
N ALA A 12 14.53 5.94 18.20
CA ALA A 12 15.91 6.43 18.25
C ALA A 12 16.71 5.89 17.08
N PHE A 13 17.39 6.80 16.39
CA PHE A 13 18.43 6.48 15.41
C PHE A 13 19.75 6.99 15.96
N GLU A 14 20.78 6.16 15.91
CA GLU A 14 22.12 6.46 16.43
C GLU A 14 23.19 6.08 15.40
N GLY A 15 24.36 6.71 15.49
CA GLY A 15 25.51 6.43 14.62
C GLY A 15 25.17 6.57 13.12
N ASP A 16 25.45 5.52 12.36
CA ASP A 16 25.20 5.50 10.91
C ASP A 16 23.72 5.61 10.55
N ALA A 17 22.83 5.01 11.35
CA ALA A 17 21.39 5.12 11.11
C ALA A 17 20.90 6.56 11.27
N GLU A 18 21.41 7.29 12.28
CA GLU A 18 21.13 8.72 12.44
C GLU A 18 21.59 9.52 11.22
N ARG A 19 22.81 9.27 10.75
CA ARG A 19 23.36 9.98 9.59
C ARG A 19 22.48 9.78 8.35
N VAL A 20 22.11 8.54 8.03
CA VAL A 20 21.26 8.22 6.88
C VAL A 20 19.89 8.89 7.02
N VAL A 21 19.20 8.66 8.13
CA VAL A 21 17.83 9.15 8.34
C VAL A 21 17.80 10.67 8.34
N MET A 22 18.69 11.35 9.06
CA MET A 22 18.72 12.82 9.09
C MET A 22 19.01 13.43 7.72
N THR A 23 19.91 12.82 6.95
CA THR A 23 20.27 13.28 5.60
C THR A 23 19.08 13.19 4.66
N LEU A 24 18.34 12.08 4.69
CA LEU A 24 17.18 11.86 3.84
C LEU A 24 15.94 12.64 4.31
N LEU A 25 15.72 12.78 5.62
CA LEU A 25 14.64 13.61 6.15
C LEU A 25 14.82 15.09 5.81
N ALA A 26 16.03 15.56 5.49
CA ALA A 26 16.26 16.94 5.10
C ALA A 26 15.77 17.26 3.68
N THR A 27 15.43 16.25 2.86
CA THR A 27 15.08 16.45 1.45
C THR A 27 13.60 16.81 1.28
N ARG A 28 13.32 17.67 0.30
CA ARG A 28 11.96 18.10 -0.03
C ARG A 28 11.06 16.93 -0.42
N GLU A 29 11.58 15.91 -1.12
CA GLU A 29 10.80 14.77 -1.59
C GLU A 29 10.31 13.91 -0.42
N VAL A 30 11.14 13.71 0.61
CA VAL A 30 10.71 13.02 1.84
C VAL A 30 9.76 13.88 2.66
N GLN A 31 10.00 15.20 2.77
CA GLN A 31 9.10 16.11 3.48
C GLN A 31 7.70 16.20 2.84
N ARG A 32 7.60 16.02 1.52
CA ARG A 32 6.31 15.95 0.81
C ARG A 32 5.40 14.86 1.36
N LEU A 33 5.94 13.73 1.82
CA LEU A 33 5.15 12.62 2.36
C LEU A 33 4.30 13.00 3.57
N ARG A 34 4.55 14.15 4.22
CA ARG A 34 3.67 14.71 5.28
C ARG A 34 2.28 15.10 4.78
N ARG A 35 2.17 15.40 3.48
CA ARG A 35 0.95 15.86 2.80
C ARG A 35 0.26 14.75 2.02
N VAL A 36 0.75 13.51 2.12
CA VAL A 36 0.13 12.32 1.54
C VAL A 36 -0.29 11.40 2.68
N ARG A 37 -1.60 11.15 2.81
CA ARG A 37 -2.13 10.24 3.82
C ARG A 37 -1.76 8.80 3.49
N GLN A 38 -1.47 8.00 4.53
CA GLN A 38 -1.21 6.56 4.37
C GLN A 38 -2.42 5.84 3.77
N LEU A 39 -3.59 6.08 4.36
CA LEU A 39 -4.83 5.38 4.01
C LEU A 39 -5.78 6.19 3.13
N GLY A 40 -5.28 7.24 2.45
CA GLY A 40 -6.05 8.06 1.53
C GLY A 40 -7.40 8.54 2.11
N LEU A 41 -8.50 8.11 1.50
CA LEU A 41 -9.87 8.48 1.89
C LEU A 41 -10.42 7.72 3.10
N THR A 42 -9.66 6.82 3.70
CA THR A 42 -10.12 6.02 4.85
C THR A 42 -10.51 6.90 6.04
N SER A 43 -9.98 8.13 6.16
CA SER A 43 -10.40 9.09 7.17
C SER A 43 -11.88 9.46 7.11
N TYR A 44 -12.52 9.32 5.94
CA TYR A 44 -13.96 9.50 5.79
C TYR A 44 -14.75 8.43 6.55
N VAL A 45 -14.17 7.27 6.84
CA VAL A 45 -14.81 6.20 7.59
C VAL A 45 -14.28 6.12 9.02
N PHE A 46 -12.96 6.23 9.17
CA PHE A 46 -12.24 6.16 10.43
C PHE A 46 -11.60 7.51 10.71
N PRO A 47 -12.23 8.41 11.47
CA PRO A 47 -11.78 9.81 11.61
C PRO A 47 -10.34 9.97 12.16
N GLY A 48 -9.79 8.95 12.81
CA GLY A 48 -8.41 8.96 13.28
C GLY A 48 -7.36 8.59 12.22
N ALA A 49 -7.76 8.05 11.06
CA ALA A 49 -6.89 7.60 9.97
C ALA A 49 -6.31 8.77 9.15
N GLU A 50 -5.71 9.73 9.85
CA GLU A 50 -5.13 10.97 9.32
C GLU A 50 -3.60 10.92 9.29
N HIS A 51 -2.98 9.77 9.60
CA HIS A 51 -1.53 9.62 9.55
C HIS A 51 -1.00 9.73 8.12
N SER A 52 0.20 10.29 8.01
CA SER A 52 0.90 10.51 6.75
C SER A 52 1.90 9.41 6.46
N ARG A 53 2.24 9.24 5.18
CA ARG A 53 3.31 8.36 4.73
C ARG A 53 4.66 8.71 5.34
N PHE A 54 4.87 9.98 5.69
CA PHE A 54 6.06 10.42 6.41
C PHE A 54 6.22 9.72 7.78
N ALA A 55 5.14 9.59 8.55
CA ALA A 55 5.20 8.90 9.84
C ALA A 55 5.46 7.40 9.67
N HIS A 56 4.85 6.80 8.64
CA HIS A 56 5.08 5.42 8.26
C HIS A 56 6.54 5.17 7.83
N ALA A 57 7.10 6.00 6.95
CA ALA A 57 8.49 5.91 6.50
C ALA A 57 9.49 5.89 7.67
N ILE A 58 9.31 6.76 8.66
CA ILE A 58 10.14 6.77 9.88
C ILE A 58 9.97 5.47 10.68
N GLY A 59 8.74 4.99 10.79
CA GLY A 59 8.40 3.75 11.46
C GLY A 59 9.03 2.52 10.78
N ALA A 60 8.92 2.40 9.46
CA ALA A 60 9.56 1.34 8.68
C ALA A 60 11.08 1.37 8.82
N ALA A 61 11.71 2.55 8.76
CA ALA A 61 13.14 2.71 9.01
C ALA A 61 13.53 2.30 10.45
N HIS A 62 12.69 2.60 11.45
CA HIS A 62 12.90 2.17 12.82
C HIS A 62 12.84 0.64 12.96
N VAL A 63 11.82 0.00 12.35
CA VAL A 63 11.70 -1.46 12.33
C VAL A 63 12.91 -2.10 11.63
N MET A 64 13.40 -1.49 10.55
CA MET A 64 14.63 -1.94 9.87
C MET A 64 15.85 -1.91 10.79
N VAL A 65 16.09 -0.82 11.52
CA VAL A 65 17.21 -0.75 12.47
C VAL A 65 17.09 -1.82 13.56
N ARG A 66 15.88 -2.06 14.06
CA ARG A 66 15.63 -3.12 15.06
C ARG A 66 15.87 -4.51 14.49
N LEU A 67 15.45 -4.76 13.26
CA LEU A 67 15.69 -6.02 12.55
C LEU A 67 17.20 -6.25 12.37
N GLN A 68 17.93 -5.25 11.88
CA GLN A 68 19.38 -5.30 11.72
C GLN A 68 20.11 -5.64 13.03
N GLY A 69 19.73 -4.99 14.14
CA GLY A 69 20.31 -5.28 15.45
C GLY A 69 20.06 -6.71 15.94
N HIS A 70 18.90 -7.30 15.60
CA HIS A 70 18.62 -8.70 15.96
C HIS A 70 19.40 -9.69 15.09
N ILE A 71 19.39 -9.50 13.77
CA ILE A 71 20.02 -10.46 12.84
C ILE A 71 21.55 -10.40 12.86
N GLU A 72 22.15 -9.31 13.30
CA GLU A 72 23.59 -9.21 13.55
C GLU A 72 24.07 -10.27 14.55
N GLY A 73 23.30 -10.53 15.61
CA GLY A 73 23.58 -11.61 16.56
C GLY A 73 23.48 -13.02 15.94
N ARG A 74 22.92 -13.14 14.74
CA ARG A 74 22.71 -14.39 14.00
C ARG A 74 23.54 -14.49 12.72
N ALA A 75 24.38 -13.50 12.43
CA ALA A 75 25.18 -13.41 11.20
C ALA A 75 26.16 -14.59 11.01
N HIS A 76 26.52 -15.31 12.08
CA HIS A 76 27.35 -16.51 12.01
C HIS A 76 26.71 -17.66 11.21
N ALA A 77 25.38 -17.64 11.05
CA ALA A 77 24.65 -18.60 10.22
C ALA A 77 24.71 -18.29 8.72
N LEU A 78 25.32 -17.16 8.33
CA LEU A 78 25.49 -16.73 6.95
C LEU A 78 26.95 -16.85 6.48
N PRO A 79 27.19 -17.11 5.18
CA PRO A 79 28.46 -16.87 4.51
C PRO A 79 28.90 -15.42 4.68
N GLU A 80 30.21 -15.16 4.66
CA GLU A 80 30.75 -13.81 4.91
C GLU A 80 30.22 -12.78 3.92
N GLU A 81 30.15 -13.13 2.63
CA GLU A 81 29.61 -12.32 1.54
C GLU A 81 28.12 -11.96 1.67
N GLU A 82 27.34 -12.73 2.43
CA GLU A 82 25.90 -12.49 2.67
C GLU A 82 25.63 -11.75 3.99
N ARG A 83 26.66 -11.45 4.78
CA ARG A 83 26.51 -10.70 6.03
C ARG A 83 26.29 -9.22 5.76
N LEU A 84 25.54 -8.57 6.64
CA LEU A 84 25.38 -7.12 6.64
C LEU A 84 26.66 -6.41 7.07
N ASP A 85 27.41 -5.90 6.09
CA ASP A 85 28.41 -4.86 6.34
C ASP A 85 27.75 -3.46 6.47
N ASP A 86 28.57 -2.46 6.81
CA ASP A 86 28.11 -1.10 7.07
C ASP A 86 27.44 -0.46 5.86
N GLN A 87 27.84 -0.83 4.64
CA GLN A 87 27.25 -0.29 3.43
C GLN A 87 25.84 -0.84 3.22
N ALA A 88 25.67 -2.16 3.28
CA ALA A 88 24.35 -2.80 3.16
C ALA A 88 23.38 -2.33 4.25
N ARG A 89 23.88 -2.08 5.48
CA ARG A 89 23.06 -1.52 6.57
C ARG A 89 22.49 -0.16 6.23
N ARG A 90 23.33 0.75 5.72
CA ARG A 90 22.90 2.10 5.31
C ARG A 90 21.91 2.04 4.14
N GLU A 91 22.17 1.19 3.16
CA GLU A 91 21.29 0.98 2.00
C GLU A 91 19.91 0.47 2.42
N ALA A 92 19.85 -0.51 3.33
CA ALA A 92 18.57 -1.02 3.83
C ALA A 92 17.80 0.00 4.67
N ILE A 93 18.46 0.82 5.48
CA ILE A 93 17.79 1.90 6.23
C ILE A 93 17.24 2.95 5.26
N ALA A 94 18.02 3.33 4.26
CA ALA A 94 17.59 4.25 3.22
C ALA A 94 16.41 3.68 2.41
N ALA A 95 16.49 2.43 1.96
CA ALA A 95 15.41 1.75 1.25
C ALA A 95 14.13 1.68 2.10
N ALA A 96 14.23 1.31 3.38
CA ALA A 96 13.07 1.26 4.28
C ALA A 96 12.43 2.65 4.46
N LEU A 97 13.22 3.72 4.53
CA LEU A 97 12.71 5.09 4.63
C LEU A 97 12.09 5.59 3.33
N LEU A 98 12.59 5.13 2.17
CA LEU A 98 12.26 5.68 0.85
C LEU A 98 11.30 4.81 0.03
N HIS A 99 10.97 3.59 0.45
CA HIS A 99 10.17 2.65 -0.36
C HIS A 99 8.85 3.25 -0.88
N ASP A 100 8.25 4.13 -0.07
CA ASP A 100 6.98 4.81 -0.32
C ASP A 100 7.11 6.21 -0.96
N LEU A 101 8.31 6.64 -1.35
CA LEU A 101 8.58 8.01 -1.81
C LEU A 101 7.78 8.39 -3.06
N GLY A 102 7.56 7.42 -3.95
CA GLY A 102 6.85 7.56 -5.21
C GLY A 102 5.33 7.58 -5.07
N HIS A 103 4.75 7.51 -3.87
CA HIS A 103 3.29 7.55 -3.77
C HIS A 103 2.71 8.93 -4.10
N GLY A 104 1.71 8.91 -4.98
CA GLY A 104 0.84 10.04 -5.30
C GLY A 104 -0.25 10.28 -4.25
N PRO A 105 -1.05 11.34 -4.42
CA PRO A 105 -2.19 11.61 -3.56
C PRO A 105 -3.25 10.50 -3.63
N PHE A 106 -3.91 10.21 -2.51
CA PHE A 106 -4.86 9.11 -2.38
C PHE A 106 -4.33 7.72 -2.79
N SER A 107 -3.02 7.49 -2.70
CA SER A 107 -2.39 6.18 -2.89
C SER A 107 -2.64 5.59 -4.30
N HIS A 108 -2.97 4.30 -4.41
CA HIS A 108 -3.19 3.58 -5.68
C HIS A 108 -4.28 4.18 -6.58
N LEU A 109 -5.21 4.94 -6.01
CA LEU A 109 -6.30 5.55 -6.75
C LEU A 109 -5.82 6.49 -7.86
N PHE A 110 -4.70 7.18 -7.62
CA PHE A 110 -4.11 8.07 -8.60
C PHE A 110 -3.37 7.29 -9.70
N GLU A 111 -2.73 6.17 -9.36
CA GLU A 111 -2.04 5.30 -10.32
C GLU A 111 -3.01 4.79 -11.39
N GLU A 112 -4.19 4.34 -10.98
CA GLU A 112 -5.21 3.77 -11.87
C GLU A 112 -5.88 4.79 -12.80
N VAL A 113 -5.75 6.07 -12.46
CA VAL A 113 -6.32 7.17 -13.23
C VAL A 113 -5.34 7.71 -14.28
N LEU A 114 -4.04 7.57 -14.07
CA LEU A 114 -3.03 7.97 -15.06
C LEU A 114 -3.04 6.97 -16.23
N PRO A 115 -2.97 7.43 -17.50
CA PRO A 115 -3.16 6.57 -18.67
C PRO A 115 -2.08 5.50 -18.90
N ASP A 116 -1.02 5.47 -18.10
CA ASP A 116 -0.02 4.39 -18.10
C ASP A 116 -0.09 3.47 -16.88
N GLY A 117 -1.00 3.72 -15.93
CA GLY A 117 -1.16 2.87 -14.76
C GLY A 117 0.12 2.73 -13.92
N ARG A 118 1.02 3.71 -14.00
CA ARG A 118 2.39 3.57 -13.50
C ARG A 118 2.39 3.48 -11.97
N ALA A 119 2.89 2.35 -11.47
CA ALA A 119 2.91 2.05 -10.04
C ALA A 119 3.91 2.94 -9.27
N HIS A 120 3.58 3.27 -8.02
CA HIS A 120 4.43 4.10 -7.15
C HIS A 120 5.85 3.55 -6.99
N GLU A 121 6.07 2.23 -7.03
CA GLU A 121 7.40 1.65 -6.92
C GLU A 121 8.31 2.12 -8.06
N SER A 122 7.75 2.26 -9.26
CA SER A 122 8.47 2.81 -10.42
C SER A 122 8.78 4.29 -10.23
N TRP A 123 7.85 5.06 -9.66
CA TRP A 123 8.10 6.47 -9.31
C TRP A 123 9.15 6.60 -8.21
N THR A 124 9.14 5.75 -7.19
CA THR A 124 10.15 5.73 -6.12
C THR A 124 11.54 5.57 -6.73
N VAL A 125 11.71 4.59 -7.62
CA VAL A 125 12.98 4.32 -8.31
C VAL A 125 13.43 5.52 -9.16
N ASP A 126 12.52 6.13 -9.91
CA ASP A 126 12.83 7.32 -10.72
C ASP A 126 13.26 8.50 -9.86
N VAL A 127 12.52 8.79 -8.78
CA VAL A 127 12.84 9.90 -7.88
C VAL A 127 14.24 9.70 -7.27
N ILE A 128 14.60 8.46 -6.90
CA ILE A 128 15.93 8.12 -6.37
C ILE A 128 17.02 8.25 -7.43
N ARG A 129 16.74 7.83 -8.67
CA ARG A 129 17.72 7.83 -9.77
C ARG A 129 17.90 9.18 -10.45
N ASP A 130 16.91 10.07 -10.37
CA ASP A 130 16.94 11.38 -11.03
C ASP A 130 17.94 12.33 -10.34
N PRO A 131 19.03 12.75 -11.03
CA PRO A 131 20.02 13.67 -10.49
C PRO A 131 19.47 15.07 -10.13
N GLY A 132 18.26 15.42 -10.58
CA GLY A 132 17.58 16.67 -10.26
C GLY A 132 16.89 16.68 -8.89
N THR A 133 16.84 15.57 -8.17
CA THR A 133 16.17 15.48 -6.87
C THR A 133 17.13 15.67 -5.71
N GLU A 134 16.64 16.21 -4.59
CA GLU A 134 17.47 16.36 -3.39
C GLU A 134 17.78 15.00 -2.76
N VAL A 135 16.86 14.02 -2.87
CA VAL A 135 17.09 12.65 -2.40
C VAL A 135 18.24 11.96 -3.12
N HIS A 136 18.37 12.13 -4.44
CA HIS A 136 19.50 11.58 -5.19
C HIS A 136 20.82 12.17 -4.68
N ALA A 137 20.90 13.50 -4.61
CA ALA A 137 22.07 14.21 -4.12
C ALA A 137 22.42 13.82 -2.67
N ALA A 138 21.42 13.64 -1.81
CA ALA A 138 21.57 13.22 -0.43
C ALA A 138 22.15 11.80 -0.34
N LEU A 139 21.65 10.85 -1.14
CA LEU A 139 22.16 9.48 -1.20
C LEU A 139 23.61 9.45 -1.70
N GLU A 140 23.93 10.16 -2.78
CA GLU A 140 25.31 10.26 -3.29
C GLU A 140 26.25 10.94 -2.29
N GLY A 141 25.74 11.88 -1.48
CA GLY A 141 26.47 12.48 -0.36
C GLY A 141 26.79 11.50 0.77
N LEU A 142 26.01 10.43 0.94
CA LEU A 142 26.30 9.34 1.90
C LEU A 142 27.35 8.36 1.36
N GLY A 143 27.58 8.35 0.06
CA GLY A 143 28.62 7.59 -0.63
C GLY A 143 28.31 7.43 -2.11
N ALA A 144 29.35 7.44 -2.95
CA ALA A 144 29.18 7.34 -4.40
C ALA A 144 28.44 6.05 -4.82
N GLY A 145 27.45 6.19 -5.70
CA GLY A 145 26.59 5.14 -6.22
C GLY A 145 25.56 4.61 -5.23
N THR A 146 25.34 5.29 -4.09
CA THR A 146 24.35 4.84 -3.10
C THR A 146 22.94 4.96 -3.65
N ALA A 147 22.66 5.97 -4.49
CA ALA A 147 21.34 6.11 -5.09
C ALA A 147 20.96 4.87 -5.92
N GLU A 148 21.87 4.42 -6.77
CA GLU A 148 21.64 3.22 -7.59
C GLU A 148 21.47 1.97 -6.74
N ARG A 149 22.33 1.76 -5.73
CA ARG A 149 22.24 0.56 -4.87
C ARG A 149 20.95 0.51 -4.05
N VAL A 150 20.46 1.66 -3.58
CA VAL A 150 19.16 1.75 -2.91
C VAL A 150 18.01 1.47 -3.88
N ALA A 151 18.06 2.02 -5.10
CA ALA A 151 17.07 1.74 -6.14
C ALA A 151 17.05 0.25 -6.54
N SER A 152 18.22 -0.38 -6.71
CA SER A 152 18.34 -1.81 -7.00
C SER A 152 17.78 -2.67 -5.87
N LEU A 153 18.08 -2.32 -4.61
CA LEU A 153 17.56 -3.03 -3.44
C LEU A 153 16.02 -2.99 -3.37
N LEU A 154 15.41 -1.85 -3.72
CA LEU A 154 13.94 -1.70 -3.74
C LEU A 154 13.26 -2.59 -4.77
N VAL A 155 13.94 -2.93 -5.87
CA VAL A 155 13.44 -3.87 -6.89
C VAL A 155 13.92 -5.31 -6.66
N GLY A 156 14.52 -5.58 -5.50
CA GLY A 156 15.00 -6.91 -5.11
C GLY A 156 16.35 -7.33 -5.70
N ASP A 157 17.04 -6.43 -6.40
CA ASP A 157 18.38 -6.67 -6.96
C ASP A 157 19.46 -6.16 -6.00
N HIS A 158 20.02 -7.06 -5.20
CA HIS A 158 21.05 -6.69 -4.24
C HIS A 158 22.02 -7.85 -3.97
N ARG A 159 23.28 -7.54 -3.70
CA ARG A 159 24.33 -8.54 -3.43
C ARG A 159 24.08 -9.40 -2.19
N VAL A 160 23.26 -8.90 -1.26
CA VAL A 160 22.78 -9.63 -0.08
C VAL A 160 21.33 -10.05 -0.39
N PRO A 161 21.09 -11.30 -0.86
CA PRO A 161 19.82 -11.67 -1.49
C PRO A 161 18.62 -11.57 -0.55
N TRP A 162 18.79 -11.99 0.72
CA TRP A 162 17.70 -11.95 1.70
C TRP A 162 17.27 -10.53 2.08
N LEU A 163 18.09 -9.51 1.79
CA LEU A 163 17.83 -8.12 2.22
C LEU A 163 16.64 -7.50 1.50
N GLY A 164 16.49 -7.74 0.19
CA GLY A 164 15.35 -7.23 -0.58
C GLY A 164 14.01 -7.68 0.01
N ARG A 165 13.93 -8.93 0.47
CA ARG A 165 12.73 -9.52 1.10
C ARG A 165 12.35 -8.88 2.44
N THR A 166 13.29 -8.19 3.08
CA THR A 166 13.02 -7.43 4.30
C THR A 166 12.38 -6.07 4.04
N ILE A 167 12.47 -5.58 2.80
CA ILE A 167 11.83 -4.34 2.34
C ILE A 167 10.51 -4.65 1.65
N SER A 168 10.52 -5.61 0.73
CA SER A 168 9.35 -6.06 -0.01
C SER A 168 9.29 -7.59 -0.01
N GLY A 169 8.39 -8.14 0.80
CA GLY A 169 8.24 -9.58 0.98
C GLY A 169 6.96 -9.96 1.71
N LYS A 170 6.85 -11.22 2.14
CA LYS A 170 5.70 -11.69 2.93
C LYS A 170 5.77 -11.27 4.39
N LEU A 171 7.00 -11.03 4.86
CA LEU A 171 7.31 -10.47 6.16
C LEU A 171 8.42 -9.45 5.97
N ASP A 172 8.04 -8.18 5.86
CA ASP A 172 8.93 -7.05 5.67
C ASP A 172 8.67 -5.95 6.70
N VAL A 173 9.57 -4.97 6.73
CA VAL A 173 9.52 -3.85 7.67
C VAL A 173 8.38 -2.88 7.37
N ASP A 174 7.94 -2.81 6.12
CA ASP A 174 6.78 -2.02 5.66
C ASP A 174 5.50 -2.53 6.34
N ARG A 175 5.13 -3.79 6.10
CA ARG A 175 4.00 -4.47 6.74
C ARG A 175 4.11 -4.47 8.25
N CYS A 176 5.35 -4.56 8.77
CA CYS A 176 5.56 -4.53 10.20
C CYS A 176 5.25 -3.17 10.85
N ASP A 177 5.38 -2.07 10.11
CA ASP A 177 4.96 -0.75 10.60
C ASP A 177 3.48 -0.51 10.32
N TYR A 178 3.05 -0.61 9.05
CA TYR A 178 1.73 -0.10 8.67
C TYR A 178 0.61 -0.86 9.37
N LEU A 179 0.72 -2.18 9.60
CA LEU A 179 -0.36 -2.92 10.27
C LEU A 179 -0.61 -2.42 11.69
N LEU A 180 0.46 -2.18 12.45
CA LEU A 180 0.37 -1.62 13.80
C LEU A 180 -0.08 -0.16 13.77
N ARG A 181 0.45 0.63 12.83
CA ARG A 181 0.14 2.05 12.70
C ARG A 181 -1.30 2.27 12.27
N ASP A 182 -1.76 1.58 11.25
CA ASP A 182 -3.13 1.66 10.75
C ASP A 182 -4.12 1.21 11.82
N SER A 183 -3.83 0.12 12.53
CA SER A 183 -4.59 -0.35 13.70
C SER A 183 -4.70 0.74 14.77
N HIS A 184 -3.58 1.36 15.13
CA HIS A 184 -3.54 2.44 16.11
C HIS A 184 -4.36 3.66 15.68
N MET A 185 -4.15 4.13 14.45
CA MET A 185 -4.74 5.37 13.94
C MET A 185 -6.22 5.23 13.58
N THR A 186 -6.65 4.05 13.12
CA THR A 186 -8.09 3.77 12.88
C THR A 186 -8.84 3.42 14.16
N GLY A 187 -8.13 3.02 15.22
CA GLY A 187 -8.70 2.48 16.45
C GLY A 187 -9.15 1.02 16.35
N VAL A 188 -8.89 0.34 15.22
CA VAL A 188 -9.24 -1.05 14.99
C VAL A 188 -8.21 -1.96 15.66
N ARG A 189 -8.57 -2.57 16.78
CA ARG A 189 -7.63 -3.38 17.60
C ARG A 189 -7.25 -4.74 17.00
N TYR A 190 -7.86 -5.14 15.89
CA TYR A 190 -7.60 -6.44 15.28
C TYR A 190 -6.27 -6.50 14.51
N GLY A 191 -5.63 -5.36 14.23
CA GLY A 191 -4.31 -5.30 13.60
C GLY A 191 -3.12 -5.38 14.57
N LEU A 192 -3.35 -5.64 15.85
CA LEU A 192 -2.29 -5.72 16.86
C LEU A 192 -1.65 -7.11 16.88
N TYR A 193 -0.32 -7.16 16.88
CA TYR A 193 0.47 -8.36 17.08
C TYR A 193 1.79 -8.00 17.80
N ASP A 194 2.51 -9.02 18.29
CA ASP A 194 3.75 -8.83 19.05
C ASP A 194 4.96 -8.72 18.11
N LEU A 195 5.27 -7.50 17.68
CA LEU A 195 6.43 -7.21 16.82
C LEU A 195 7.75 -7.54 17.52
N ASP A 196 7.87 -7.29 18.83
CA ASP A 196 9.09 -7.54 19.58
C ASP A 196 9.43 -9.03 19.58
N TRP A 197 8.43 -9.87 19.81
CA TRP A 197 8.59 -11.32 19.79
C TRP A 197 8.76 -11.86 18.37
N LEU A 198 8.06 -11.28 17.38
CA LEU A 198 8.21 -11.64 15.97
C LEU A 198 9.65 -11.43 15.49
N LEU A 199 10.21 -10.24 15.71
CA LEU A 199 11.60 -9.94 15.34
C LEU A 199 12.57 -10.89 16.05
N ARG A 200 12.38 -11.15 17.35
CA ARG A 200 13.21 -12.08 18.13
C ARG A 200 13.17 -13.52 17.61
N ALA A 201 12.06 -13.92 16.99
CA ALA A 201 11.89 -15.26 16.46
C ALA A 201 12.58 -15.46 15.10
N LEU A 202 13.11 -14.41 14.45
CA LEU A 202 13.74 -14.54 13.13
C LEU A 202 15.13 -15.15 13.22
N CYS A 203 15.43 -16.17 12.41
CA CYS A 203 16.76 -16.76 12.19
C CYS A 203 17.09 -16.81 10.70
N PHE A 204 18.28 -17.32 10.37
CA PHE A 204 18.62 -17.72 9.00
C PHE A 204 18.49 -19.23 8.83
N ALA A 205 18.14 -19.65 7.62
CA ALA A 205 18.14 -21.04 7.19
C ALA A 205 18.66 -21.14 5.75
N ALA A 206 19.35 -22.22 5.42
CA ALA A 206 19.73 -22.54 4.04
C ALA A 206 18.66 -23.44 3.41
N LEU A 207 18.18 -23.04 2.23
CA LEU A 207 17.30 -23.85 1.41
C LEU A 207 18.06 -24.99 0.72
N PRO A 208 17.38 -26.02 0.21
CA PRO A 208 18.02 -27.07 -0.60
C PRO A 208 18.75 -26.53 -1.83
N SER A 209 18.33 -25.38 -2.35
CA SER A 209 19.01 -24.65 -3.44
C SER A 209 20.37 -24.05 -3.04
N GLY A 210 20.66 -23.97 -1.73
CA GLY A 210 21.83 -23.30 -1.17
C GLY A 210 21.60 -21.83 -0.82
N GLU A 211 20.46 -21.25 -1.17
CA GLU A 211 20.13 -19.85 -0.84
C GLU A 211 19.78 -19.71 0.65
N HIS A 212 20.31 -18.66 1.31
CA HIS A 212 19.96 -18.33 2.67
C HIS A 212 18.74 -17.40 2.74
N VAL A 213 17.81 -17.71 3.63
CA VAL A 213 16.58 -16.95 3.83
C VAL A 213 16.35 -16.66 5.30
N LEU A 214 15.54 -15.63 5.58
CA LEU A 214 14.98 -15.43 6.91
C LEU A 214 13.91 -16.49 7.18
N ALA A 215 13.98 -17.10 8.35
CA ALA A 215 13.08 -18.15 8.81
C ALA A 215 12.61 -17.87 10.25
N ILE A 216 11.54 -18.55 10.65
CA ILE A 216 11.01 -18.51 12.01
C ILE A 216 11.67 -19.61 12.84
N GLU A 217 12.25 -19.24 13.97
CA GLU A 217 12.94 -20.14 14.87
C GLU A 217 11.99 -20.79 15.88
N GLY A 218 11.95 -22.12 15.81
CA GLY A 218 11.30 -22.98 16.78
C GLY A 218 9.79 -22.84 16.84
N ARG A 219 9.17 -23.70 17.67
CA ARG A 219 7.71 -23.67 17.89
C ARG A 219 7.22 -22.40 18.58
N LYS A 220 8.09 -21.73 19.34
CA LYS A 220 7.77 -20.47 20.03
C LYS A 220 7.69 -19.28 19.08
N GLY A 221 8.26 -19.40 17.88
CA GLY A 221 8.13 -18.41 16.82
C GLY A 221 6.83 -18.52 16.02
N LEU A 222 6.02 -19.58 16.19
CA LEU A 222 4.76 -19.74 15.45
C LEU A 222 3.65 -18.76 15.91
N PRO A 223 3.37 -18.59 17.22
CA PRO A 223 2.34 -17.64 17.65
C PRO A 223 2.50 -16.18 17.16
N PRO A 224 3.70 -15.54 17.19
CA PRO A 224 3.83 -14.16 16.71
C PRO A 224 3.58 -14.03 15.19
N ILE A 225 4.05 -14.97 14.36
CA ILE A 225 3.86 -14.91 12.91
C ILE A 225 2.41 -15.26 12.53
N GLU A 226 1.78 -16.18 13.25
CA GLU A 226 0.33 -16.42 13.15
C GLU A 226 -0.44 -15.14 13.50
N GLY A 227 -0.05 -14.45 14.60
CA GLY A 227 -0.61 -13.17 15.00
C GLY A 227 -0.47 -12.09 13.92
N PHE A 228 0.69 -11.98 13.28
CA PHE A 228 0.93 -11.07 12.17
C PHE A 228 -0.01 -11.31 10.99
N PHE A 229 -0.14 -12.56 10.53
CA PHE A 229 -1.03 -12.89 9.40
C PHE A 229 -2.51 -12.75 9.74
N LEU A 230 -2.91 -13.06 10.98
CA LEU A 230 -4.27 -12.80 11.44
C LEU A 230 -4.55 -11.30 11.53
N ALA A 231 -3.60 -10.51 12.04
CA ALA A 231 -3.70 -9.06 12.09
C ALA A 231 -3.88 -8.47 10.69
N ARG A 232 -3.04 -8.90 9.73
CA ARG A 232 -3.18 -8.54 8.31
C ARG A 232 -4.57 -8.90 7.79
N HIS A 233 -4.99 -10.14 7.95
CA HIS A 233 -6.31 -10.62 7.51
C HIS A 233 -7.46 -9.75 8.03
N PHE A 234 -7.46 -9.43 9.32
CA PHE A 234 -8.51 -8.59 9.90
C PHE A 234 -8.43 -7.14 9.44
N MET A 235 -7.24 -6.57 9.26
CA MET A 235 -7.09 -5.20 8.75
C MET A 235 -7.63 -5.06 7.32
N TYR A 236 -7.39 -6.05 6.45
CA TYR A 236 -8.01 -6.10 5.12
C TYR A 236 -9.53 -6.12 5.21
N GLN A 237 -10.09 -6.96 6.08
CA GLN A 237 -11.55 -7.08 6.21
C GLN A 237 -12.23 -5.86 6.79
N GLN A 238 -11.62 -5.22 7.79
CA GLN A 238 -12.24 -4.17 8.58
C GLN A 238 -11.95 -2.77 8.05
N VAL A 239 -10.73 -2.55 7.53
CA VAL A 239 -10.24 -1.23 7.14
C VAL A 239 -10.08 -1.13 5.63
N TYR A 240 -9.18 -1.90 5.04
CA TYR A 240 -8.78 -1.70 3.63
C TYR A 240 -9.92 -2.00 2.65
N HIS A 241 -10.71 -3.04 2.91
CA HIS A 241 -11.88 -3.40 2.09
C HIS A 241 -13.20 -2.85 2.65
N HIS A 242 -13.16 -1.82 3.50
CA HIS A 242 -14.36 -1.23 4.05
C HIS A 242 -15.22 -0.60 2.94
N LYS A 243 -16.48 -1.02 2.86
CA LYS A 243 -17.42 -0.68 1.77
C LYS A 243 -17.53 0.82 1.47
N ALA A 244 -17.49 1.67 2.50
CA ALA A 244 -17.62 3.11 2.32
C ALA A 244 -16.33 3.77 1.78
N THR A 245 -15.15 3.24 2.15
CA THR A 245 -13.87 3.69 1.58
C THR A 245 -13.83 3.33 0.10
N ARG A 246 -14.13 2.07 -0.23
CA ARG A 246 -14.23 1.57 -1.61
C ARG A 246 -15.25 2.35 -2.44
N ALA A 247 -16.41 2.67 -1.88
CA ALA A 247 -17.40 3.51 -2.54
C ALA A 247 -16.89 4.93 -2.83
N ALA A 248 -16.11 5.52 -1.92
CA ALA A 248 -15.47 6.82 -2.14
C ALA A 248 -14.41 6.75 -3.26
N GLU A 249 -13.64 5.66 -3.33
CA GLU A 249 -12.70 5.42 -4.42
C GLU A 249 -13.41 5.29 -5.79
N CYS A 250 -14.53 4.57 -5.88
CA CYS A 250 -15.34 4.52 -7.10
C CYS A 250 -15.79 5.92 -7.56
N LEU A 251 -16.21 6.78 -6.62
CA LEU A 251 -16.60 8.16 -6.92
C LEU A 251 -15.42 8.98 -7.48
N ILE A 252 -14.24 8.86 -6.88
CA ILE A 252 -13.04 9.54 -7.38
C ILE A 252 -12.66 9.04 -8.77
N ARG A 253 -12.67 7.72 -9.01
CA ARG A 253 -12.38 7.18 -10.36
C ARG A 253 -13.33 7.75 -11.40
N ALA A 254 -14.63 7.83 -11.08
CA ALA A 254 -15.61 8.43 -11.98
C ALA A 254 -15.38 9.93 -12.19
N MET A 255 -15.00 10.66 -11.14
CA MET A 255 -14.64 12.08 -11.22
C MET A 255 -13.43 12.31 -12.12
N PHE A 256 -12.37 11.54 -11.96
CA PHE A 256 -11.19 11.65 -12.81
C PHE A 256 -11.43 11.16 -14.24
N ARG A 257 -12.27 10.15 -14.44
CA ARG A 257 -12.72 9.75 -15.78
C ARG A 257 -13.45 10.89 -16.47
N ARG A 258 -14.37 11.57 -15.78
CA ARG A 258 -15.07 12.74 -16.35
C ARG A 258 -14.10 13.90 -16.60
N LEU A 259 -13.17 14.14 -15.69
CA LEU A 259 -12.11 15.14 -15.88
C LEU A 259 -11.28 14.85 -17.13
N ALA A 260 -10.92 13.58 -17.37
CA ALA A 260 -10.15 13.19 -18.53
C ALA A 260 -10.90 13.47 -19.85
N GLU A 261 -12.20 13.15 -19.90
CA GLU A 261 -13.07 13.49 -21.03
C GLU A 261 -13.07 15.01 -21.30
N LEU A 262 -13.27 15.83 -20.25
CA LEU A 262 -13.26 17.29 -20.36
C LEU A 262 -11.92 17.84 -20.85
N ILE A 263 -10.79 17.26 -20.42
CA ILE A 263 -9.46 17.63 -20.92
C ILE A 263 -9.32 17.34 -22.41
N GLN A 264 -9.74 16.16 -22.85
CA GLN A 264 -9.69 15.76 -24.26
C GLN A 264 -10.62 16.62 -25.14
N GLU A 265 -11.74 17.07 -24.59
CA GLU A 265 -12.69 17.98 -25.24
C GLU A 265 -12.19 19.45 -25.27
N GLY A 266 -11.06 19.77 -24.62
CA GLY A 266 -10.56 21.14 -24.48
C GLY A 266 -11.36 22.00 -23.49
N ALA A 267 -12.19 21.37 -22.67
CA ALA A 267 -13.10 21.99 -21.69
C ALA A 267 -12.67 21.72 -20.24
N ALA A 268 -11.39 21.43 -20.02
CA ALA A 268 -10.86 21.14 -18.69
C ALA A 268 -11.17 22.27 -17.71
N PRO A 269 -11.64 21.94 -16.49
CA PRO A 269 -12.02 22.95 -15.51
C PRO A 269 -10.81 23.80 -15.07
N PRO A 270 -11.05 24.97 -14.46
CA PRO A 270 -10.01 25.76 -13.84
C PRO A 270 -9.21 24.93 -12.81
N ASP A 271 -7.95 25.33 -12.59
CA ASP A 271 -7.07 24.76 -11.57
C ASP A 271 -6.77 23.26 -11.71
N THR A 272 -7.08 22.62 -12.85
CA THR A 272 -6.60 21.26 -13.12
C THR A 272 -5.06 21.26 -13.17
N PRO A 273 -4.39 20.43 -12.36
CA PRO A 273 -2.92 20.39 -12.31
C PRO A 273 -2.32 20.07 -13.68
N ALA A 274 -1.22 20.73 -14.02
CA ALA A 274 -0.51 20.51 -15.28
C ALA A 274 -0.09 19.05 -15.43
N ALA A 275 0.38 18.42 -14.36
CA ALA A 275 0.72 17.00 -14.32
C ALA A 275 -0.47 16.08 -14.68
N VAL A 276 -1.67 16.40 -14.19
CA VAL A 276 -2.89 15.63 -14.52
C VAL A 276 -3.29 15.83 -15.97
N ARG A 277 -3.16 17.05 -16.50
CA ARG A 277 -3.42 17.34 -17.92
C ARG A 277 -2.45 16.60 -18.84
N ALA A 278 -1.16 16.72 -18.56
CA ALA A 278 -0.08 16.08 -19.30
C ALA A 278 -0.31 14.57 -19.32
N ALA A 279 -0.56 13.98 -18.15
CA ALA A 279 -0.90 12.57 -18.04
C ALA A 279 -2.07 12.20 -18.95
N VAL A 280 -3.24 12.82 -18.79
CA VAL A 280 -4.45 12.50 -19.61
C VAL A 280 -4.19 12.62 -21.12
N LEU A 281 -3.35 13.56 -21.55
CA LEU A 281 -3.01 13.79 -22.95
C LEU A 281 -1.91 12.86 -23.47
N GLY A 282 -1.36 11.98 -22.64
CA GLY A 282 -0.25 11.09 -22.98
C GLY A 282 1.08 11.84 -23.18
N GLU A 283 1.22 13.01 -22.56
CA GLU A 283 2.45 13.78 -22.58
C GLU A 283 3.43 13.24 -21.52
N PRO A 284 4.75 13.28 -21.77
CA PRO A 284 5.75 12.86 -20.80
C PRO A 284 5.61 13.64 -19.48
N LEU A 285 5.52 12.92 -18.37
CA LEU A 285 5.46 13.52 -17.05
C LEU A 285 6.85 13.54 -16.42
N ASP A 286 7.38 14.73 -16.16
CA ASP A 286 8.63 14.87 -15.43
C ASP A 286 8.45 14.58 -13.92
N VAL A 287 9.51 14.11 -13.27
CA VAL A 287 9.49 13.73 -11.85
C VAL A 287 9.12 14.92 -10.96
N GLY A 288 9.56 16.13 -11.30
CA GLY A 288 9.24 17.34 -10.54
C GLY A 288 7.74 17.63 -10.55
N ALA A 289 7.11 17.63 -11.73
CA ALA A 289 5.68 17.84 -11.90
C ALA A 289 4.85 16.75 -11.19
N TYR A 290 5.30 15.50 -11.21
CA TYR A 290 4.66 14.42 -10.45
C TYR A 290 4.71 14.69 -8.93
N LEU A 291 5.87 15.11 -8.42
CA LEU A 291 6.09 15.36 -6.99
C LEU A 291 5.37 16.60 -6.47
N GLU A 292 4.91 17.52 -7.32
CA GLU A 292 4.04 18.61 -6.87
C GLU A 292 2.66 18.11 -6.42
N LEU A 293 2.21 16.93 -6.85
CA LEU A 293 0.90 16.39 -6.50
C LEU A 293 0.85 15.89 -5.05
N ASP A 294 -0.14 16.32 -4.28
CA ASP A 294 -0.41 15.83 -2.91
C ASP A 294 -1.90 15.95 -2.53
N ASP A 295 -2.30 15.41 -1.37
CA ASP A 295 -3.72 15.38 -0.99
C ASP A 295 -4.29 16.80 -0.84
N PRO A 296 -3.64 17.77 -0.14
CA PRO A 296 -4.12 19.14 -0.07
C PRO A 296 -4.35 19.79 -1.44
N MET A 297 -3.43 19.60 -2.39
CA MET A 297 -3.59 20.13 -3.75
C MET A 297 -4.86 19.58 -4.39
N LEU A 298 -5.04 18.26 -4.43
CA LEU A 298 -6.23 17.66 -5.04
C LEU A 298 -7.52 18.07 -4.32
N MET A 299 -7.50 18.19 -2.99
CA MET A 299 -8.65 18.69 -2.24
C MET A 299 -9.00 20.13 -2.62
N SER A 300 -8.01 20.97 -2.92
CA SER A 300 -8.22 22.32 -3.46
C SER A 300 -8.82 22.28 -4.87
N CYS A 301 -8.32 21.39 -5.73
CA CYS A 301 -8.90 21.16 -7.06
C CYS A 301 -10.37 20.75 -6.97
N PHE A 302 -10.71 19.79 -6.09
CA PHE A 302 -12.10 19.37 -5.88
C PHE A 302 -12.97 20.52 -5.38
N ALA A 303 -12.41 21.44 -4.58
CA ALA A 303 -13.13 22.62 -4.15
C ALA A 303 -13.43 23.60 -5.30
N SER A 304 -12.52 23.73 -6.26
CA SER A 304 -12.73 24.49 -7.50
C SER A 304 -13.76 23.79 -8.40
N TRP A 305 -13.61 22.48 -8.60
CA TRP A 305 -14.46 21.69 -9.50
C TRP A 305 -15.91 21.56 -9.06
N GLU A 306 -16.21 21.65 -7.76
CA GLU A 306 -17.60 21.76 -7.26
C GLU A 306 -18.35 22.98 -7.86
N ARG A 307 -17.62 23.98 -8.36
CA ARG A 307 -18.17 25.18 -9.00
C ARG A 307 -17.95 25.21 -10.52
N ALA A 308 -17.48 24.13 -11.12
CA ALA A 308 -17.27 24.04 -12.56
C ALA A 308 -18.59 24.00 -13.33
N ASP A 309 -18.56 24.37 -14.61
CA ASP A 309 -19.74 24.38 -15.48
C ASP A 309 -20.26 22.96 -15.79
N ASP A 310 -19.39 21.94 -15.75
CA ASP A 310 -19.80 20.55 -15.97
C ASP A 310 -20.56 20.01 -14.74
N PRO A 311 -21.85 19.66 -14.87
CA PRO A 311 -22.69 19.29 -13.73
C PRO A 311 -22.29 17.96 -13.09
N ILE A 312 -21.72 17.02 -13.86
CA ILE A 312 -21.29 15.72 -13.35
C ILE A 312 -20.06 15.90 -12.46
N LEU A 313 -19.06 16.62 -12.96
CA LEU A 313 -17.85 16.93 -12.21
C LEU A 313 -18.17 17.72 -10.94
N ALA A 314 -19.02 18.75 -11.05
CA ALA A 314 -19.44 19.56 -9.92
C ALA A 314 -20.15 18.73 -8.84
N ASP A 315 -21.08 17.84 -9.24
CA ASP A 315 -21.77 16.93 -8.33
C ASP A 315 -20.80 15.97 -7.64
N PHE A 316 -19.91 15.30 -8.37
CA PHE A 316 -18.98 14.33 -7.78
C PHE A 316 -17.99 14.98 -6.82
N ALA A 317 -17.44 16.14 -7.17
CA ALA A 317 -16.58 16.91 -6.29
C ALA A 317 -17.33 17.34 -5.01
N GLY A 318 -18.56 17.83 -5.14
CA GLY A 318 -19.41 18.18 -4.00
C GLY A 318 -19.81 16.96 -3.16
N ARG A 319 -20.06 15.80 -3.76
CA ARG A 319 -20.34 14.54 -3.04
C ARG A 319 -19.16 14.13 -2.18
N LEU A 320 -17.96 14.12 -2.74
CA LEU A 320 -16.77 13.77 -1.99
C LEU A 320 -16.55 14.78 -0.86
N ARG A 321 -16.50 16.08 -1.15
CA ARG A 321 -16.23 17.13 -0.14
C ARG A 321 -17.22 17.14 1.03
N HIS A 322 -18.49 16.86 0.76
CA HIS A 322 -19.54 16.83 1.79
C HIS A 322 -19.86 15.41 2.29
N ARG A 323 -19.02 14.42 1.96
CA ARG A 323 -19.16 13.01 2.38
C ARG A 323 -20.53 12.40 2.02
N ARG A 324 -21.07 12.73 0.86
CA ARG A 324 -22.24 12.07 0.24
C ARG A 324 -21.76 10.91 -0.64
N LEU A 325 -21.31 9.84 0.03
CA LEU A 325 -20.68 8.69 -0.63
C LEU A 325 -21.71 7.78 -1.32
N PRO A 326 -21.32 7.09 -2.41
CA PRO A 326 -22.15 6.07 -3.04
C PRO A 326 -22.60 4.98 -2.07
N LYS A 327 -23.72 4.33 -2.38
CA LYS A 327 -24.28 3.21 -1.63
C LYS A 327 -23.79 1.89 -2.21
N THR A 328 -23.90 0.84 -1.41
CA THR A 328 -23.40 -0.49 -1.77
C THR A 328 -24.42 -1.57 -1.44
N ILE A 329 -24.57 -2.56 -2.31
CA ILE A 329 -25.25 -3.83 -2.02
C ILE A 329 -24.19 -4.94 -2.04
N PRO A 330 -24.04 -5.73 -0.95
CA PRO A 330 -23.16 -6.89 -0.97
C PRO A 330 -23.70 -7.94 -1.95
N LEU A 331 -22.79 -8.53 -2.71
CA LEU A 331 -23.09 -9.64 -3.60
C LEU A 331 -22.54 -10.96 -3.00
N PRO A 332 -22.98 -12.13 -3.50
CA PRO A 332 -22.42 -13.42 -3.08
C PRO A 332 -20.90 -13.47 -3.20
N ASP A 333 -20.24 -14.11 -2.24
CA ASP A 333 -18.80 -14.03 -1.99
C ASP A 333 -18.01 -15.25 -2.47
N ARG A 334 -18.58 -16.08 -3.36
CA ARG A 334 -17.85 -17.18 -3.99
C ARG A 334 -17.31 -16.73 -5.34
N VAL A 335 -16.06 -17.08 -5.64
CA VAL A 335 -15.40 -16.75 -6.92
C VAL A 335 -16.22 -17.19 -8.14
N ASP A 336 -16.95 -18.30 -8.03
CA ASP A 336 -17.78 -18.84 -9.12
C ASP A 336 -19.09 -18.05 -9.37
N ASP A 337 -19.43 -17.06 -8.54
CA ASP A 337 -20.67 -16.28 -8.64
C ASP A 337 -20.60 -15.14 -9.67
N HIS A 338 -19.56 -15.08 -10.50
CA HIS A 338 -19.37 -14.07 -11.55
C HIS A 338 -20.63 -13.82 -12.44
N PRO A 339 -21.41 -14.84 -12.85
CA PRO A 339 -22.64 -14.60 -13.60
C PRO A 339 -23.70 -13.80 -12.83
N ILE A 340 -23.81 -14.01 -11.51
CA ILE A 340 -24.74 -13.29 -10.63
C ILE A 340 -24.30 -11.82 -10.53
N TRP A 341 -23.01 -11.58 -10.37
CA TRP A 341 -22.47 -10.21 -10.28
C TRP A 341 -22.70 -9.42 -11.57
N ALA A 342 -22.46 -10.05 -12.72
CA ALA A 342 -22.67 -9.45 -14.03
C ALA A 342 -24.15 -9.10 -14.26
N GLU A 343 -25.07 -10.00 -13.90
CA GLU A 343 -26.51 -9.74 -14.02
C GLU A 343 -26.99 -8.64 -13.06
N ALA A 344 -26.51 -8.62 -11.81
CA ALA A 344 -26.85 -7.58 -10.85
C ALA A 344 -26.36 -6.19 -11.34
N ARG A 345 -25.14 -6.13 -11.86
CA ARG A 345 -24.58 -4.92 -12.48
C ARG A 345 -25.42 -4.46 -13.68
N ARG A 346 -25.73 -5.38 -14.61
CA ARG A 346 -26.53 -5.06 -15.81
C ARG A 346 -27.87 -4.43 -15.45
N ARG A 347 -28.61 -5.02 -14.50
CA ARG A 347 -29.89 -4.47 -14.04
C ARG A 347 -29.75 -3.10 -13.40
N ALA A 348 -28.68 -2.88 -12.64
CA ALA A 348 -28.41 -1.58 -12.04
C ALA A 348 -28.04 -0.51 -13.09
N GLU A 349 -27.29 -0.89 -14.12
CA GLU A 349 -26.98 -0.02 -15.26
C GLU A 349 -28.26 0.36 -16.05
N GLU A 350 -29.20 -0.58 -16.22
CA GLU A 350 -30.52 -0.29 -16.83
C GLU A 350 -31.33 0.72 -16.01
N VAL A 351 -31.31 0.59 -14.68
CA VAL A 351 -31.95 1.56 -13.77
C VAL A 351 -31.29 2.93 -13.90
N ALA A 352 -29.95 3.02 -13.89
CA ALA A 352 -29.23 4.27 -14.06
C ALA A 352 -29.60 4.97 -15.39
N ALA A 353 -29.62 4.21 -16.49
CA ALA A 353 -30.01 4.73 -17.81
C ALA A 353 -31.46 5.22 -17.83
N ALA A 354 -32.39 4.53 -17.16
CA ALA A 354 -33.79 4.95 -17.06
C ALA A 354 -33.97 6.27 -16.28
N HIS A 355 -33.04 6.59 -15.36
CA HIS A 355 -32.97 7.88 -14.67
C HIS A 355 -32.20 8.96 -15.44
N GLY A 356 -31.74 8.67 -16.66
CA GLY A 356 -30.96 9.59 -17.48
C GLY A 356 -29.53 9.79 -16.98
N LEU A 357 -29.04 8.92 -16.11
CA LEU A 357 -27.65 8.92 -15.64
C LEU A 357 -26.77 8.07 -16.57
N ARG A 358 -25.48 8.42 -16.65
CA ARG A 358 -24.47 7.63 -17.34
C ARG A 358 -24.11 6.41 -16.50
N PRO A 359 -24.44 5.17 -16.93
CA PRO A 359 -24.22 3.99 -16.09
C PRO A 359 -22.76 3.80 -15.67
N GLU A 360 -21.82 4.07 -16.58
CA GLU A 360 -20.38 3.93 -16.37
C GLU A 360 -19.77 4.93 -15.37
N LEU A 361 -20.53 5.97 -14.98
CA LEU A 361 -20.17 6.96 -13.97
C LEU A 361 -21.07 6.91 -12.73
N SER A 362 -22.04 5.99 -12.67
CA SER A 362 -23.03 5.97 -11.58
C SER A 362 -23.28 4.60 -10.98
N VAL A 363 -22.80 3.53 -11.63
CA VAL A 363 -22.88 2.14 -11.19
C VAL A 363 -21.52 1.48 -11.39
N TRP A 364 -21.04 0.79 -10.36
CA TRP A 364 -19.76 0.10 -10.37
C TRP A 364 -19.87 -1.27 -9.72
N LEU A 365 -19.00 -2.19 -10.16
CA LEU A 365 -18.80 -3.47 -9.50
C LEU A 365 -17.44 -3.42 -8.80
N ASP A 366 -17.46 -3.41 -7.47
CA ASP A 366 -16.28 -3.44 -6.61
C ASP A 366 -15.97 -4.91 -6.27
N LEU A 367 -14.80 -5.40 -6.70
CA LEU A 367 -14.34 -6.78 -6.50
C LEU A 367 -13.03 -6.80 -5.70
N PRO A 368 -13.06 -6.43 -4.41
CA PRO A 368 -11.87 -6.51 -3.59
C PRO A 368 -11.54 -7.98 -3.30
N GLU A 369 -10.29 -8.34 -3.53
CA GLU A 369 -9.75 -9.68 -3.32
C GLU A 369 -8.53 -9.60 -2.40
N ASP A 370 -8.38 -10.56 -1.49
CA ASP A 370 -7.17 -10.73 -0.68
C ASP A 370 -6.84 -12.22 -0.53
N ALA A 371 -5.55 -12.52 -0.52
CA ALA A 371 -5.02 -13.81 -0.12
C ALA A 371 -4.36 -13.63 1.27
N PRO A 372 -4.99 -14.10 2.35
CA PRO A 372 -4.51 -13.83 3.71
C PRO A 372 -3.10 -14.35 3.97
N TYR A 373 -2.78 -15.51 3.38
CA TYR A 373 -1.46 -16.11 3.40
C TYR A 373 -1.20 -16.84 2.08
N GLU A 374 -0.29 -16.30 1.27
CA GLU A 374 0.20 -16.97 0.08
C GLU A 374 1.48 -17.74 0.41
N GLU A 375 1.60 -18.97 -0.07
CA GLU A 375 2.79 -19.81 0.06
C GLU A 375 3.17 -20.31 -1.33
N PRO A 376 4.33 -19.89 -1.91
CA PRO A 376 4.75 -20.32 -3.24
C PRO A 376 5.05 -21.82 -3.21
N ALA A 377 5.19 -22.50 -4.34
CA ALA A 377 5.47 -23.95 -4.37
C ALA A 377 6.96 -24.30 -4.22
N GLY A 378 7.30 -25.55 -3.88
CA GLY A 378 8.68 -26.07 -3.90
C GLY A 378 9.66 -25.49 -2.86
N ASP A 379 10.86 -25.11 -3.30
CA ASP A 379 11.90 -24.49 -2.45
C ASP A 379 12.09 -23.01 -2.78
N ASP A 380 10.98 -22.33 -3.07
CA ASP A 380 10.97 -20.91 -3.42
C ASP A 380 11.49 -20.03 -2.26
N PRO A 381 12.53 -19.21 -2.50
CA PRO A 381 13.08 -18.26 -1.53
C PRO A 381 12.08 -17.23 -0.99
N ASP A 382 11.01 -16.93 -1.72
CA ASP A 382 9.97 -15.98 -1.30
C ASP A 382 8.91 -16.64 -0.39
N GLY A 383 9.08 -17.93 -0.09
CA GLY A 383 8.33 -18.65 0.94
C GLY A 383 8.74 -18.23 2.35
N LEU A 384 7.86 -18.50 3.32
CA LEU A 384 8.20 -18.40 4.74
C LEU A 384 8.51 -19.78 5.32
N TRP A 385 9.61 -19.84 6.06
CA TRP A 385 10.23 -21.08 6.50
C TRP A 385 10.32 -21.16 8.02
N VAL A 386 10.34 -22.38 8.57
CA VAL A 386 10.39 -22.62 10.01
C VAL A 386 11.49 -23.65 10.31
N THR A 387 12.40 -23.28 11.20
CA THR A 387 13.43 -24.19 11.73
C THR A 387 12.97 -24.75 13.07
N VAL A 388 13.09 -26.06 13.28
CA VAL A 388 12.84 -26.68 14.59
C VAL A 388 13.95 -27.67 14.87
N SER A 389 14.48 -27.64 16.10
CA SER A 389 15.52 -28.58 16.53
C SER A 389 15.13 -30.02 16.21
N HIS A 390 16.06 -30.75 15.58
CA HIS A 390 15.90 -32.15 15.17
C HIS A 390 14.79 -32.41 14.14
N ARG A 391 14.37 -31.41 13.37
CA ARG A 391 13.45 -31.57 12.23
C ARG A 391 14.06 -30.93 10.98
N PRO A 392 13.72 -31.44 9.78
CA PRO A 392 14.05 -30.74 8.55
C PRO A 392 13.39 -29.35 8.54
N LEU A 393 13.97 -28.44 7.76
CA LEU A 393 13.35 -27.17 7.42
C LEU A 393 11.95 -27.46 6.84
N ALA A 394 10.96 -26.71 7.30
CA ALA A 394 9.58 -26.89 6.87
C ALA A 394 8.97 -25.54 6.50
N ARG A 395 7.95 -25.57 5.66
CA ARG A 395 7.22 -24.36 5.27
C ARG A 395 6.29 -23.92 6.39
N LEU A 396 6.04 -22.63 6.52
CA LEU A 396 5.23 -22.08 7.60
C LEU A 396 3.81 -22.67 7.62
N GLY A 397 3.16 -22.84 6.46
CA GLY A 397 1.83 -23.45 6.33
C GLY A 397 1.79 -24.94 6.71
N GLU A 398 2.92 -25.63 6.71
CA GLU A 398 3.01 -27.02 7.19
C GLU A 398 3.07 -27.07 8.72
N MET A 399 3.65 -26.04 9.34
CA MET A 399 3.93 -25.98 10.77
C MET A 399 2.83 -25.29 11.59
N SER A 400 2.03 -24.44 10.96
CA SER A 400 0.88 -23.77 11.58
C SER A 400 -0.45 -24.40 11.14
N PHE A 401 -1.31 -24.77 12.10
CA PHE A 401 -2.66 -25.23 11.78
C PHE A 401 -3.50 -24.12 11.12
N LEU A 402 -3.41 -22.89 11.63
CA LEU A 402 -4.20 -21.75 11.17
C LEU A 402 -3.78 -21.33 9.76
N LEU A 403 -2.48 -21.10 9.54
CA LEU A 403 -1.99 -20.66 8.24
C LEU A 403 -2.16 -21.75 7.19
N ARG A 404 -2.19 -23.03 7.56
CA ARG A 404 -2.57 -24.11 6.64
C ARG A 404 -3.98 -23.94 6.07
N GLN A 405 -4.94 -23.49 6.87
CA GLN A 405 -6.32 -23.28 6.42
C GLN A 405 -6.44 -22.05 5.53
N LEU A 406 -5.63 -21.03 5.80
CA LEU A 406 -5.63 -19.77 5.04
C LEU A 406 -4.76 -19.84 3.77
N ARG A 407 -3.87 -20.82 3.68
CA ARG A 407 -2.88 -20.95 2.61
C ARG A 407 -3.54 -20.97 1.24
N ASN A 408 -3.14 -20.03 0.39
CA ASN A 408 -3.55 -19.91 -1.01
C ASN A 408 -5.07 -19.89 -1.17
N GLN A 409 -5.79 -19.40 -0.16
CA GLN A 409 -7.22 -19.13 -0.24
C GLN A 409 -7.43 -17.69 -0.72
N THR A 410 -8.28 -17.51 -1.72
CA THR A 410 -8.70 -16.18 -2.17
C THR A 410 -10.02 -15.83 -1.49
N ILE A 411 -10.05 -14.68 -0.83
CA ILE A 411 -11.26 -14.13 -0.24
C ILE A 411 -11.70 -12.95 -1.09
N VAL A 412 -12.85 -13.10 -1.73
CA VAL A 412 -13.50 -12.02 -2.49
C VAL A 412 -14.62 -11.42 -1.67
N ARG A 413 -14.85 -10.11 -1.76
CA ARG A 413 -16.01 -9.45 -1.14
C ARG A 413 -16.74 -8.55 -2.14
N PRO A 414 -17.40 -9.14 -3.15
CA PRO A 414 -18.00 -8.43 -4.26
C PRO A 414 -19.13 -7.51 -3.80
N ARG A 415 -19.21 -6.32 -4.38
CA ARG A 415 -20.27 -5.34 -4.09
C ARG A 415 -20.69 -4.62 -5.34
N LEU A 416 -21.99 -4.43 -5.46
CA LEU A 416 -22.53 -3.45 -6.38
C LEU A 416 -22.50 -2.09 -5.69
N VAL A 417 -21.90 -1.09 -6.32
CA VAL A 417 -21.77 0.28 -5.83
C VAL A 417 -22.55 1.21 -6.77
N PHE A 418 -23.29 2.18 -6.24
CA PHE A 418 -24.08 3.10 -7.05
C PHE A 418 -24.38 4.42 -6.32
N VAL A 419 -24.69 5.48 -7.08
CA VAL A 419 -25.09 6.77 -6.50
C VAL A 419 -26.38 6.65 -5.69
N GLU A 420 -26.50 7.44 -4.61
CA GLU A 420 -27.54 7.29 -3.58
C GLU A 420 -28.97 7.36 -4.12
N GLU A 421 -29.19 8.16 -5.15
CA GLU A 421 -30.48 8.42 -5.78
C GLU A 421 -31.09 7.16 -6.40
N LEU A 422 -30.26 6.21 -6.81
CA LEU A 422 -30.70 4.98 -7.48
C LEU A 422 -31.05 3.85 -6.50
N ARG A 423 -30.89 4.08 -5.19
CA ARG A 423 -30.88 3.00 -4.19
C ARG A 423 -32.13 2.13 -4.19
N GLU A 424 -33.30 2.75 -4.04
CA GLU A 424 -34.56 2.00 -3.90
C GLU A 424 -34.89 1.22 -5.18
N ASP A 425 -34.56 1.78 -6.34
CA ASP A 425 -34.85 1.16 -7.64
C ASP A 425 -33.89 0.03 -7.94
N ILE A 426 -32.59 0.20 -7.63
CA ILE A 426 -31.60 -0.87 -7.76
C ILE A 426 -31.91 -2.01 -6.79
N GLU A 427 -32.20 -1.72 -5.52
CA GLU A 427 -32.57 -2.75 -4.53
C GLU A 427 -33.74 -3.61 -5.03
N ARG A 428 -34.77 -2.99 -5.64
CA ARG A 428 -35.88 -3.71 -6.27
C ARG A 428 -35.47 -4.51 -7.51
N ALA A 429 -34.63 -3.94 -8.38
CA ALA A 429 -34.23 -4.58 -9.63
C ALA A 429 -33.37 -5.84 -9.41
N VAL A 430 -32.53 -5.84 -8.37
CA VAL A 430 -31.60 -6.95 -8.07
C VAL A 430 -32.16 -7.99 -7.10
N GLN A 431 -33.32 -7.75 -6.48
CA GLN A 431 -33.93 -8.66 -5.48
C GLN A 431 -34.13 -10.09 -6.00
N GLY A 432 -34.37 -10.29 -7.30
CA GLY A 432 -34.53 -11.61 -7.92
C GLY A 432 -33.25 -12.23 -8.49
N VAL A 433 -32.10 -11.57 -8.31
CA VAL A 433 -30.77 -12.04 -8.74
C VAL A 433 -29.97 -12.56 -7.56
N LEU A 434 -30.15 -11.95 -6.39
CA LEU A 434 -29.46 -12.33 -5.16
C LEU A 434 -30.14 -13.56 -4.53
N PRO A 435 -29.35 -14.53 -4.01
CA PRO A 435 -29.85 -15.77 -3.44
C PRO A 435 -30.63 -15.60 -2.13
#